data_AF-A0A6B3EVU9-F1
#
_entry.id   AF-A0A6B3EVU9-F1
#
_cell.length_a   1.000
_cell.length_b   1.000
_cell.length_c   1.000
_cell.angle_alpha   90.00
_cell.angle_beta   90.00
_cell.angle_gamma   90.00
#
_symmetry.space_group_name_H-M   'P 1'
#
loop_
_entity.id
_entity.type
_entity.pdbx_description
1 polymer ?
#
loop_
_entity_poly.entity_id
_entity_poly.type
_entity_poly.pdbx_seq_one_letter_code
_entity_poly.pdbx_strand_id
1 'polypeptide(L)' 'MHDTTTELLIELGAIILGLGILGRLAGRIGFSPIPLYLLAGLAFGKGGFLPLNASEEFVATGAEIGVILLLL' A
#
# COMPACT_ATOMS: atom_id res chain seq x y z
N MET A 1 3.71 24.59 -6.03
CA MET A 1 2.55 24.07 -5.26
C MET A 1 1.77 23.00 -6.01
N HIS A 2 1.92 22.82 -7.33
CA HIS A 2 1.30 21.69 -8.06
C HIS A 2 2.16 20.42 -8.07
N ASP A 3 3.50 20.57 -8.03
CA ASP A 3 4.42 19.44 -8.18
C ASP A 3 4.31 18.42 -7.03
N THR A 4 4.13 18.88 -5.80
CA THR A 4 3.99 18.03 -4.60
C THR A 4 2.71 17.18 -4.63
N THR A 5 1.60 17.73 -5.15
CA THR A 5 0.34 16.97 -5.26
C THR A 5 0.43 15.91 -6.34
N THR A 6 1.09 16.21 -7.45
CA THR A 6 1.34 15.24 -8.53
C THR A 6 2.21 14.09 -8.05
N GLU A 7 3.27 14.37 -7.30
CA GLU A 7 4.14 13.36 -6.71
C GLU A 7 3.37 12.43 -5.75
N LEU A 8 2.58 13.00 -4.84
CA LEU A 8 1.73 12.22 -3.92
C LEU A 8 0.72 11.30 -4.64
N LEU A 9 0.06 11.81 -5.69
CA LEU A 9 -0.89 11.01 -6.47
C LEU A 9 -0.20 9.85 -7.21
N ILE A 10 1.03 10.08 -7.70
CA ILE A 10 1.83 9.04 -8.35
C ILE A 10 2.24 7.97 -7.34
N GLU A 11 2.74 8.36 -6.17
CA GLU A 11 3.12 7.41 -5.10
C GLU A 11 1.92 6.57 -4.64
N LEU A 12 0.78 7.22 -4.39
CA LEU A 12 -0.46 6.53 -4.04
C LEU A 12 -0.90 5.55 -5.14
N GLY A 13 -0.91 6.00 -6.39
CA GLY A 13 -1.26 5.18 -7.53
C GLY A 13 -0.32 3.98 -7.67
N ALA A 14 0.98 4.19 -7.48
CA ALA A 14 1.99 3.12 -7.51
C ALA A 14 1.78 2.09 -6.39
N ILE A 15 1.48 2.53 -5.17
CA ILE A 15 1.18 1.63 -4.04
C ILE A 15 -0.08 0.81 -4.32
N ILE A 16 -1.19 1.45 -4.71
CA ILE A 16 -2.45 0.75 -5.00
C ILE A 16 -2.27 -0.24 -6.16
N LEU A 17 -1.57 0.18 -7.22
CA LEU A 17 -1.28 -0.69 -8.36
C LEU A 17 -0.42 -1.89 -7.95
N GLY A 18 0.64 -1.66 -7.18
CA GLY A 18 1.53 -2.72 -6.67
C GLY A 18 0.79 -3.73 -5.81
N LEU A 19 0.01 -3.26 -4.83
CA LEU A 19 -0.82 -4.11 -3.98
C LEU A 19 -1.89 -4.85 -4.79
N GLY A 20 -2.54 -4.18 -5.75
CA GLY A 20 -3.52 -4.82 -6.65
C GLY A 20 -2.91 -5.94 -7.50
N ILE A 21 -1.69 -5.75 -8.02
CA ILE A 21 -0.96 -6.78 -8.76
C ILE A 21 -0.62 -7.96 -7.84
N LEU A 22 -0.10 -7.70 -6.63
CA LEU A 22 0.20 -8.73 -5.64
C LEU A 22 -1.04 -9.54 -5.28
N GLY A 23 -2.18 -8.88 -5.03
CA GLY A 23 -3.44 -9.54 -4.73
C GLY A 23 -3.96 -10.38 -5.90
N ARG A 24 -3.84 -9.86 -7.13
CA ARG A 24 -4.23 -10.61 -8.34
C ARG A 24 -3.34 -11.83 -8.56
N LEU A 25 -2.03 -11.71 -8.30
CA LEU A 25 -1.11 -12.83 -8.41
C LEU A 25 -1.39 -13.88 -7.33
N ALA A 26 -1.59 -13.47 -6.08
CA ALA A 26 -1.96 -14.36 -4.97
C ALA A 26 -3.24 -15.15 -5.28
N GLY A 27 -4.28 -14.45 -5.74
CA GLY A 27 -5.54 -15.07 -6.15
C GLY A 27 -5.38 -16.05 -7.31
N ARG A 28 -4.47 -15.79 -8.27
CA ARG A 28 -4.19 -16.72 -9.37
C ARG A 28 -3.53 -18.03 -8.92
N ILE A 29 -2.72 -17.99 -7.87
CA ILE A 29 -2.01 -19.18 -7.35
C ILE A 29 -2.73 -19.82 -6.15
N GLY A 30 -3.92 -19.34 -5.78
CA GLY A 30 -4.69 -19.85 -4.64
C GLY A 30 -4.10 -19.47 -3.27
N PHE A 31 -3.24 -18.45 -3.22
CA PHE A 31 -2.61 -17.95 -1.99
C PHE A 31 -3.39 -16.76 -1.43
N SER A 32 -3.42 -16.61 -0.11
CA SER A 32 -4.01 -15.43 0.53
C SER A 32 -3.21 -14.17 0.14
N PRO A 33 -3.86 -13.07 -0.27
CA PRO A 33 -3.17 -11.81 -0.51
C PRO A 33 -2.51 -11.19 0.73
N ILE A 34 -3.04 -11.50 1.93
CA ILE A 34 -2.66 -10.84 3.19
C ILE A 34 -1.16 -10.99 3.50
N PRO A 35 -0.55 -12.20 3.47
CA PRO A 35 0.88 -12.33 3.71
C PRO A 35 1.75 -11.55 2.72
N LEU A 36 1.34 -11.41 1.46
CA LEU A 36 2.09 -10.60 0.49
C LEU A 36 2.01 -9.11 0.81
N TYR A 37 0.85 -8.63 1.24
CA TYR A 37 0.68 -7.24 1.66
C TYR A 37 1.51 -6.92 2.92
N LEU A 38 1.58 -7.86 3.87
CA LEU A 38 2.42 -7.73 5.07
C LEU A 38 3.92 -7.74 4.73
N LEU A 39 4.35 -8.61 3.79
CA LEU A 39 5.74 -8.62 3.32
C LEU A 39 6.11 -7.33 2.60
N ALA A 40 5.22 -6.77 1.79
CA ALA A 40 5.41 -5.46 1.19
C ALA A 40 5.53 -4.39 2.29
N GLY A 41 4.60 -4.35 3.24
CA GLY A 41 4.66 -3.41 4.37
C GLY A 41 5.94 -3.52 5.21
N LEU A 42 6.46 -4.73 5.40
CA LEU A 42 7.74 -4.95 6.10
C LEU A 42 8.94 -4.53 5.26
N ALA A 43 8.94 -4.84 3.96
CA ALA A 43 10.02 -4.49 3.06
C ALA A 43 10.16 -2.98 2.87
N PHE A 44 9.07 -2.25 2.97
CA PHE A 44 9.02 -0.81 2.76
C PHE A 44 8.79 0.04 4.03
N GLY A 45 8.54 -0.62 5.18
CA GLY A 45 8.30 0.03 6.46
C GLY A 45 9.57 0.48 7.18
N LYS A 46 9.42 0.94 8.42
CA LYS A 46 10.53 1.38 9.27
C LYS A 46 11.56 0.24 9.45
N GLY A 47 12.78 0.44 8.96
CA GLY A 47 13.85 -0.57 8.98
C GLY A 47 13.80 -1.60 7.84
N GLY A 48 12.96 -1.37 6.82
CA GLY A 48 12.86 -2.20 5.61
C GLY A 48 14.03 -2.02 4.64
N PHE A 49 13.93 -2.68 3.49
CA PHE A 49 14.94 -2.67 2.43
C PHE A 49 14.88 -1.43 1.55
N LEU A 50 13.68 -0.84 1.38
CA LEU A 50 13.45 0.29 0.48
C LEU A 50 12.67 1.38 1.22
N PRO A 51 13.13 2.65 1.23
CA PRO A 51 12.38 3.72 1.85
C PRO A 51 11.13 4.02 1.01
N LEU A 52 9.94 3.89 1.61
CA LEU A 52 8.74 4.53 1.09
C LEU A 52 8.72 5.98 1.57
N ASN A 53 8.73 6.92 0.61
CA ASN A 53 8.57 8.35 0.90
C ASN A 53 7.10 8.77 1.05
N ALA A 54 6.17 7.82 0.87
CA ALA A 54 4.75 8.03 1.12
C ALA A 54 4.55 8.49 2.57
N SER A 55 3.73 9.53 2.76
CA SER A 55 3.45 10.08 4.08
C SER A 55 2.88 9.00 5.01
N GLU A 56 3.56 8.77 6.14
CA GLU A 56 3.10 7.85 7.20
C GLU A 56 1.68 8.19 7.66
N GLU A 57 1.35 9.47 7.71
CA GLU A 57 0.01 9.98 8.05
C GLU A 57 -1.03 9.56 7.01
N PHE A 58 -0.70 9.64 5.72
CA PHE A 58 -1.61 9.22 4.65
C PHE A 58 -1.93 7.72 4.73
N VAL A 59 -0.90 6.88 4.94
CA VAL A 59 -1.08 5.42 5.05
C VAL A 59 -1.89 5.08 6.30
N ALA A 60 -1.66 5.77 7.42
CA ALA A 60 -2.42 5.58 8.65
C ALA A 60 -3.91 5.92 8.46
N THR A 61 -4.22 7.09 7.91
CA THR A 61 -5.62 7.49 7.61
C THR A 61 -6.26 6.53 6.61
N GLY A 62 -5.54 6.13 5.56
CA GLY A 62 -6.04 5.17 4.58
C GLY A 62 -6.33 3.79 5.18
N ALA A 63 -5.51 3.33 6.13
CA ALA A 63 -5.72 2.08 6.84
C ALA A 63 -6.96 2.14 7.74
N GLU A 64 -7.16 3.24 8.48
CA GLU A 64 -8.39 3.46 9.26
C GLU A 64 -9.64 3.41 8.38
N ILE A 65 -9.63 4.12 7.26
CA ILE A 65 -10.74 4.10 6.28
C ILE A 65 -10.97 2.68 5.77
N GLY A 66 -9.92 1.96 5.42
CA GLY A 66 -10.01 0.58 4.95
C GLY A 66 -10.63 -0.36 5.99
N VAL A 67 -10.26 -0.23 7.25
CA VAL A 67 -10.85 -1.02 8.34
C VAL A 67 -12.34 -0.71 8.50
N ILE A 68 -12.73 0.57 8.43
CA ILE A 68 -14.15 0.98 8.49
C ILE A 68 -14.93 0.32 7.34
N LEU A 69 -14.39 0.32 6.13
CA LEU A 69 -15.04 -0.28 4.95
C LEU A 69 -15.16 -1.82 5.04
N LEU A 70 -14.28 -2.49 5.78
CA LEU A 70 -14.35 -3.94 6.00
C LEU A 70 -15.34 -4.34 7.09
N LEU A 71 -15.59 -3.44 8.05
CA LEU A 71 -16.52 -3.65 9.17
C LEU A 71 -17.95 -3.17 8.89
N LEU A 72 -18.16 -2.44 7.79
CA LEU A 72 -19.47 -2.00 7.29
C LEU A 72 -20.14 -3.08 6.45
#